data_AF-A0A4Z0J7T5-F1
#
_entry.id   AF-A0A4Z0J7T5-F1
#
_cell.length_a   1.000
_cell.length_b   1.000
_cell.length_c   1.000
_cell.angle_alpha   90.00
_cell.angle_beta   90.00
_cell.angle_gamma   90.00
#
_symmetry.space_group_name_H-M   'P 1'
#
loop_
_entity.id
_entity.type
_entity.pdbx_description
1 polymer ?
#
loop_
_entity_poly.entity_id
_entity_poly.type
_entity_poly.pdbx_seq_one_letter_code
_entity_poly.pdbx_strand_id
1 'polypeptide(L)'
;MMKKVAMIAAAAAMVLPLGLGAIAPAQAETTAFAAAKVATKKTTLLLLSSQKMKKAAYHVKSGKPALYSGAFAADQPKVTLTKKGTLAGQKTYYATKKIVVKTKATKTTKAKKVTYAYVKTANGKVKGWVALSKLTAGKFMAADGKKVVKKAADKITSKTYTLVNAKKIKKAVYHFKGTQPAVFTGKFAADRAKVTLTKKGVLPESKTFTATKQMTIKQNKKNVKYLYISKQGWVKASTLTAGKFMAAD
;
A
#
# COMPACT_ATOMS: atom_id res chain seq x y z
N MET A 1 48.84 -13.20 27.57
CA MET A 1 48.08 -14.41 27.99
C MET A 1 46.91 -14.62 27.05
N MET A 2 46.92 -15.70 26.26
CA MET A 2 45.86 -16.07 25.32
C MET A 2 44.88 -17.03 26.02
N LYS A 3 43.58 -16.72 26.02
CA LYS A 3 42.53 -17.71 26.36
C LYS A 3 41.92 -18.21 25.05
N LYS A 4 42.27 -19.46 24.73
CA LYS A 4 41.69 -20.28 23.65
C LYS A 4 40.28 -20.69 24.04
N VAL A 5 39.33 -20.61 23.11
CA VAL A 5 38.09 -21.40 23.16
C VAL A 5 37.89 -22.01 21.77
N ALA A 6 37.65 -23.32 21.79
CA ALA A 6 37.81 -24.25 20.69
C ALA A 6 36.68 -24.16 19.64
N MET A 7 37.07 -24.53 18.41
CA MET A 7 36.19 -24.96 17.33
C MET A 7 35.31 -26.12 17.76
N ILE A 8 34.03 -26.09 17.37
CA ILE A 8 33.25 -27.31 17.12
C ILE A 8 32.74 -27.22 15.69
N ALA A 9 33.31 -28.06 14.83
CA ALA A 9 32.77 -28.39 13.53
C ALA A 9 31.61 -29.36 13.74
N ALA A 10 30.42 -29.01 13.26
CA ALA A 10 29.32 -29.94 13.09
C ALA A 10 29.23 -30.30 11.61
N ALA A 11 29.48 -31.58 11.34
CA ALA A 11 29.61 -32.19 10.04
C ALA A 11 28.32 -32.11 9.20
N ALA A 12 28.52 -32.13 7.89
CA ALA A 12 27.50 -32.27 6.88
C ALA A 12 26.77 -33.62 7.01
N ALA A 13 25.44 -33.59 6.99
CA ALA A 13 24.62 -34.71 6.55
C ALA A 13 23.83 -34.24 5.32
N MET A 14 24.39 -34.47 4.13
CA MET A 14 23.60 -34.52 2.91
C MET A 14 22.81 -35.83 2.96
N VAL A 15 21.51 -35.77 3.27
CA VAL A 15 20.59 -36.85 2.96
C VAL A 15 19.49 -36.28 2.08
N LEU A 16 19.62 -36.57 0.80
CA LEU A 16 18.62 -36.40 -0.24
C LEU A 16 17.78 -37.69 -0.25
N PRO A 17 16.47 -37.70 0.02
CA PRO A 17 15.64 -38.84 -0.32
C PRO A 17 15.26 -38.72 -1.79
N LEU A 18 16.08 -39.31 -2.67
CA LEU A 18 15.58 -39.81 -3.95
C LEU A 18 14.97 -41.18 -3.65
N GLY A 19 13.64 -41.24 -3.59
CA GLY A 19 12.90 -42.48 -3.39
C GLY A 19 11.55 -42.37 -4.05
N LEU A 20 11.47 -42.83 -5.29
CA LEU A 20 10.21 -43.21 -5.94
C LEU A 20 9.63 -44.39 -5.16
N GLY A 21 8.43 -44.21 -4.61
CA GLY A 21 7.66 -45.27 -3.97
C GLY A 21 6.22 -44.85 -3.94
N ALA A 22 5.43 -45.36 -4.89
CA ALA A 22 3.99 -45.24 -4.88
C ALA A 22 3.44 -46.03 -3.69
N ILE A 23 2.77 -45.34 -2.76
CA ILE A 23 1.86 -45.95 -1.79
C ILE A 23 0.65 -45.01 -1.65
N ALA A 24 -0.52 -45.63 -1.58
CA ALA A 24 -1.87 -45.11 -1.77
C ALA A 24 -2.28 -43.92 -0.85
N PRO A 25 -3.40 -43.22 -1.15
CA PRO A 25 -3.66 -41.88 -0.65
C PRO A 25 -4.20 -41.92 0.80
N ALA A 26 -3.42 -41.42 1.73
CA ALA A 26 -3.91 -41.05 3.06
C ALA A 26 -3.98 -39.52 3.13
N GLN A 27 -5.22 -39.04 3.23
CA GLN A 27 -5.70 -37.71 3.66
C GLN A 27 -4.64 -36.58 3.71
N ALA A 28 -4.75 -35.68 2.72
CA ALA A 28 -3.94 -34.48 2.62
C ALA A 28 -4.28 -33.47 3.72
N GLU A 29 -3.61 -33.59 4.88
CA GLU A 29 -3.40 -32.44 5.75
C GLU A 29 -2.33 -31.55 5.10
N THR A 30 -2.81 -30.55 4.37
CA THR A 30 -1.97 -29.50 3.77
C THR A 30 -1.44 -28.60 4.89
N THR A 31 -0.32 -28.99 5.50
CA THR A 31 0.48 -28.06 6.29
C THR A 31 1.02 -26.99 5.35
N ALA A 32 0.34 -25.84 5.34
CA ALA A 32 0.77 -24.67 4.60
C ALA A 32 2.15 -24.24 5.12
N PHE A 33 3.20 -24.47 4.32
CA PHE A 33 4.50 -23.87 4.57
C PHE A 33 4.33 -22.35 4.62
N ALA A 34 4.46 -21.76 5.81
CA ALA A 34 4.52 -20.32 5.98
C ALA A 34 5.71 -19.81 5.17
N ALA A 35 5.43 -19.10 4.06
CA ALA A 35 6.46 -18.54 3.20
C ALA A 35 7.38 -17.62 4.03
N ALA A 36 8.64 -18.04 4.20
CA ALA A 36 9.65 -17.26 4.88
C ALA A 36 9.74 -15.86 4.27
N LYS A 37 9.48 -14.83 5.08
CA LYS A 37 9.53 -13.44 4.65
C LYS A 37 10.98 -13.08 4.27
N VAL A 38 11.24 -12.92 2.98
CA VAL A 38 12.55 -12.56 2.45
C VAL A 38 13.12 -11.35 3.21
N ALA A 39 14.29 -11.55 3.83
CA ALA A 39 14.97 -10.50 4.58
C ALA A 39 15.22 -9.27 3.69
N THR A 40 14.82 -8.10 4.17
CA THR A 40 14.96 -6.86 3.40
C THR A 40 16.45 -6.50 3.30
N LYS A 41 17.01 -6.54 2.08
CA LYS A 41 18.43 -6.21 1.84
C LYS A 41 18.74 -4.80 2.36
N LYS A 42 19.67 -4.72 3.32
CA LYS A 42 20.21 -3.48 3.89
C LYS A 42 21.55 -3.18 3.21
N THR A 43 21.79 -1.92 2.87
CA THR A 43 23.04 -1.50 2.24
C THR A 43 23.69 -0.40 3.06
N THR A 44 24.87 -0.68 3.63
CA THR A 44 25.69 0.33 4.32
C THR A 44 26.64 0.99 3.33
N LEU A 45 26.58 2.31 3.26
CA LEU A 45 27.34 3.16 2.35
C LEU A 45 28.14 4.20 3.14
N LEU A 46 29.23 4.67 2.53
CA LEU A 46 30.00 5.79 3.06
C LEU A 46 29.20 7.08 2.85
N LEU A 47 28.92 7.79 3.93
CA LEU A 47 28.31 9.10 3.95
C LEU A 47 29.40 10.16 3.74
N LEU A 48 29.27 10.95 2.67
CA LEU A 48 30.20 12.03 2.36
C LEU A 48 29.72 13.38 2.87
N SER A 49 28.40 13.59 2.90
CA SER A 49 27.81 14.86 3.35
C SER A 49 26.37 14.64 3.79
N SER A 50 25.94 15.41 4.79
CA SER A 50 24.55 15.50 5.28
C SER A 50 24.22 16.95 5.56
N GLN A 51 23.20 17.48 4.88
CA GLN A 51 22.83 18.89 4.97
C GLN A 51 21.32 19.04 5.11
N LYS A 52 20.88 19.97 5.97
CA LYS A 52 19.51 20.49 5.93
C LYS A 52 19.37 21.39 4.71
N MET A 53 18.17 21.44 4.13
CA MET A 53 17.86 22.31 2.99
C MET A 53 16.52 23.00 3.21
N LYS A 54 16.34 24.17 2.57
CA LYS A 54 15.02 24.82 2.52
C LYS A 54 14.00 23.85 1.94
N LYS A 55 12.80 23.84 2.52
CA LYS A 55 11.71 22.98 2.07
C LYS A 55 11.41 23.26 0.60
N ALA A 56 11.61 22.26 -0.26
CA ALA A 56 11.36 22.37 -1.70
C ALA A 56 10.42 21.26 -2.17
N ALA A 57 9.56 21.58 -3.14
CA ALA A 57 8.65 20.63 -3.76
C ALA A 57 9.37 19.86 -4.88
N TYR A 58 9.07 18.57 -4.97
CA TYR A 58 9.57 17.66 -6.00
C TYR A 58 8.48 16.70 -6.45
N HIS A 59 8.61 16.17 -7.66
CA HIS A 59 7.82 15.05 -8.15
C HIS A 59 8.71 14.01 -8.83
N VAL A 60 8.20 12.80 -9.02
CA VAL A 60 8.95 11.71 -9.68
C VAL A 60 9.10 12.02 -11.16
N LYS A 61 10.34 12.01 -11.69
CA LYS A 61 10.63 12.24 -13.11
C LYS A 61 10.03 11.15 -14.00
N SER A 62 10.33 9.90 -13.68
CA SER A 62 9.78 8.73 -14.37
C SER A 62 9.95 7.45 -13.52
N GLY A 63 9.18 6.41 -13.86
CA GLY A 63 9.28 5.10 -13.23
C GLY A 63 8.81 5.06 -11.77
N LYS A 64 9.37 4.11 -11.00
CA LYS A 64 9.03 3.85 -9.59
C LYS A 64 10.31 3.90 -8.75
N PRO A 65 10.84 5.09 -8.44
CA PRO A 65 12.11 5.19 -7.72
C PRO A 65 11.98 4.60 -6.32
N ALA A 66 13.02 3.89 -5.89
CA ALA A 66 13.04 3.22 -4.58
C ALA A 66 13.07 4.26 -3.44
N LEU A 67 12.27 3.98 -2.41
CA LEU A 67 12.20 4.73 -1.16
C LEU A 67 12.92 3.97 -0.06
N TYR A 68 13.85 4.64 0.62
CA TYR A 68 14.68 4.03 1.66
C TYR A 68 14.43 4.65 3.04
N SER A 69 14.53 3.86 4.12
CA SER A 69 14.91 4.38 5.45
C SER A 69 16.42 4.50 5.50
N GLY A 70 16.92 5.49 6.22
CA GLY A 70 18.35 5.64 6.50
C GLY A 70 18.58 5.56 8.00
N ALA A 71 19.51 4.71 8.43
CA ALA A 71 20.09 4.73 9.77
C ALA A 71 21.51 5.31 9.65
N PHE A 72 21.80 6.36 10.42
CA PHE A 72 23.09 7.05 10.41
C PHE A 72 23.90 6.54 11.61
N ALA A 73 25.13 6.13 11.38
CA ALA A 73 26.04 5.79 12.48
C ALA A 73 26.41 7.08 13.24
N ALA A 74 26.51 7.00 14.56
CA ALA A 74 26.85 8.14 15.40
C ALA A 74 28.32 8.58 15.17
N ASP A 75 29.23 7.61 15.19
CA ASP A 75 30.68 7.88 15.25
C ASP A 75 31.43 7.51 13.97
N GLN A 76 30.70 7.24 12.88
CA GLN A 76 31.28 6.79 11.63
C GLN A 76 30.60 7.49 10.45
N PRO A 77 31.32 7.83 9.37
CA PRO A 77 30.74 8.42 8.16
C PRO A 77 29.99 7.34 7.35
N LYS A 78 29.00 6.69 7.94
CA LYS A 78 28.27 5.55 7.36
C LYS A 78 26.77 5.76 7.50
N VAL A 79 26.05 5.40 6.44
CA VAL A 79 24.59 5.35 6.43
C VAL A 79 24.12 4.02 5.89
N THR A 80 23.21 3.37 6.61
CA THR A 80 22.55 2.14 6.20
C THR A 80 21.20 2.45 5.59
N LEU A 81 21.08 2.25 4.28
CA LEU A 81 19.83 2.39 3.55
C LEU A 81 19.10 1.05 3.49
N THR A 82 17.83 1.04 3.91
CA THR A 82 16.94 -0.13 3.84
C THR A 82 15.76 0.20 2.95
N LYS A 83 15.52 -0.60 1.90
CA LYS A 83 14.42 -0.33 0.97
C LYS A 83 13.08 -0.53 1.69
N LYS A 84 12.25 0.51 1.74
CA LYS A 84 10.90 0.48 2.32
C LYS A 84 9.81 0.28 1.26
N GLY A 85 10.10 0.65 0.02
CA GLY A 85 9.13 0.61 -1.06
C GLY A 85 9.58 1.46 -2.24
N THR A 86 8.62 2.07 -2.93
CA THR A 86 8.84 2.96 -4.08
C THR A 86 7.97 4.21 -3.96
N LEU A 87 8.44 5.35 -4.45
CA LEU A 87 7.56 6.52 -4.60
C LEU A 87 6.56 6.28 -5.73
N ALA A 88 5.33 6.72 -5.49
CA ALA A 88 4.33 6.83 -6.55
C ALA A 88 4.63 8.05 -7.42
N GLY A 89 4.44 7.89 -8.74
CA GLY A 89 4.42 9.02 -9.67
C GLY A 89 3.20 9.94 -9.43
N GLN A 90 3.17 11.05 -10.16
CA GLN A 90 2.03 11.98 -10.20
C GLN A 90 1.61 12.52 -8.83
N LYS A 91 2.60 12.70 -7.94
CA LYS A 91 2.43 13.25 -6.59
C LYS A 91 3.53 14.24 -6.29
N THR A 92 3.17 15.25 -5.50
CA THR A 92 4.12 16.21 -4.95
C THR A 92 4.65 15.71 -3.61
N TYR A 93 5.98 15.75 -3.48
CA TYR A 93 6.73 15.45 -2.28
C TYR A 93 7.53 16.67 -1.86
N TYR A 94 7.78 16.81 -0.56
CA TYR A 94 8.57 17.90 -0.02
C TYR A 94 9.89 17.38 0.51
N ALA A 95 11.00 17.89 0.00
CA ALA A 95 12.33 17.57 0.49
C ALA A 95 12.80 18.61 1.51
N THR A 96 13.49 18.17 2.57
CA THR A 96 13.99 19.05 3.65
C THR A 96 15.42 18.74 4.08
N LYS A 97 15.96 17.59 3.66
CA LYS A 97 17.35 17.19 3.93
C LYS A 97 17.93 16.57 2.67
N LYS A 98 19.24 16.68 2.49
CA LYS A 98 19.99 16.00 1.44
C LYS A 98 21.22 15.33 2.03
N ILE A 99 21.58 14.16 1.48
CA ILE A 99 22.82 13.46 1.81
C ILE A 99 23.54 13.09 0.51
N VAL A 100 24.85 12.99 0.57
CA VAL A 100 25.67 12.46 -0.53
C VAL A 100 26.38 11.22 -0.02
N VAL A 101 26.25 10.11 -0.75
CA VAL A 101 26.87 8.83 -0.39
C VAL A 101 27.75 8.32 -1.53
N LYS A 102 28.79 7.55 -1.20
CA LYS A 102 29.61 6.83 -2.19
C LYS A 102 29.10 5.39 -2.28
N THR A 103 28.68 4.97 -3.47
CA THR A 103 28.29 3.57 -3.72
C THR A 103 29.53 2.68 -3.74
N LYS A 104 29.37 1.42 -3.31
CA LYS A 104 30.43 0.42 -3.48
C LYS A 104 30.56 0.07 -4.97
N ALA A 105 31.79 -0.17 -5.42
CA ALA A 105 32.00 -0.76 -6.73
C ALA A 105 31.50 -2.22 -6.72
N THR A 106 30.97 -2.68 -7.85
CA THR A 106 30.69 -4.09 -8.12
C THR A 106 31.53 -4.54 -9.30
N LYS A 107 31.55 -5.85 -9.60
CA LYS A 107 32.23 -6.40 -10.78
C LYS A 107 31.88 -5.68 -12.09
N THR A 108 30.68 -5.08 -12.17
CA THR A 108 30.14 -4.44 -13.38
C THR A 108 29.94 -2.93 -13.25
N THR A 109 30.13 -2.33 -12.08
CA THR A 109 29.86 -0.89 -11.89
C THR A 109 30.89 -0.22 -10.99
N LYS A 110 31.42 0.93 -11.43
CA LYS A 110 32.34 1.74 -10.63
C LYS A 110 31.61 2.44 -9.48
N ALA A 111 32.33 2.67 -8.39
CA ALA A 111 31.85 3.48 -7.27
C ALA A 111 31.52 4.90 -7.73
N LYS A 112 30.36 5.44 -7.34
CA LYS A 112 29.94 6.80 -7.71
C LYS A 112 29.29 7.52 -6.54
N LYS A 113 29.31 8.85 -6.61
CA LYS A 113 28.58 9.70 -5.67
C LYS A 113 27.10 9.71 -6.05
N VAL A 114 26.22 9.50 -5.07
CA VAL A 114 24.77 9.58 -5.26
C VAL A 114 24.20 10.51 -4.22
N THR A 115 23.48 11.51 -4.69
CA THR A 115 22.74 12.44 -3.82
C THR A 115 21.36 11.87 -3.55
N TYR A 116 20.99 11.76 -2.27
CA TYR A 116 19.65 11.40 -1.83
C TYR A 116 18.99 12.60 -1.15
N ALA A 117 17.69 12.78 -1.41
CA ALA A 117 16.85 13.75 -0.72
C ALA A 117 15.88 13.03 0.22
N TYR A 118 15.70 13.58 1.42
CA TYR A 118 14.69 13.12 2.36
C TYR A 118 13.35 13.77 2.02
N VAL A 119 12.46 12.97 1.45
CA VAL A 119 11.14 13.40 0.97
C VAL A 119 10.03 13.03 1.96
N LYS A 120 9.03 13.90 2.08
CA LYS A 120 7.78 13.67 2.84
C LYS A 120 6.55 14.10 2.05
N THR A 121 5.44 13.37 2.16
CA THR A 121 4.13 13.87 1.72
C THR A 121 3.58 14.91 2.70
N ALA A 122 2.62 15.73 2.25
CA ALA A 122 2.00 16.76 3.09
C ALA A 122 1.39 16.18 4.39
N ASN A 123 0.75 15.01 4.29
CA ASN A 123 0.16 14.27 5.41
C ASN A 123 1.16 13.40 6.20
N GLY A 124 2.46 13.47 5.90
CA GLY A 124 3.51 12.73 6.61
C GLY A 124 3.52 11.20 6.44
N LYS A 125 2.53 10.62 5.74
CA LYS A 125 2.38 9.15 5.60
C LYS A 125 3.54 8.50 4.84
N VAL A 126 4.04 9.16 3.79
CA VAL A 126 5.21 8.70 3.04
C VAL A 126 6.39 9.56 3.42
N LYS A 127 7.44 8.94 3.97
CA LYS A 127 8.70 9.59 4.32
C LYS A 127 9.90 8.68 4.13
N GLY A 128 10.99 9.21 3.60
CA GLY A 128 12.24 8.46 3.39
C GLY A 128 13.22 9.13 2.42
N TRP A 129 14.31 8.43 2.14
CA TRP A 129 15.38 8.88 1.24
C TRP A 129 15.18 8.35 -0.16
N VAL A 130 15.35 9.22 -1.16
CA VAL A 130 15.26 8.88 -2.59
C VAL A 130 16.38 9.57 -3.35
N ALA A 131 16.93 8.89 -4.35
CA ALA A 131 17.96 9.46 -5.22
C ALA A 131 17.41 10.71 -5.92
N LEU A 132 18.10 11.85 -5.75
CA LEU A 132 17.66 13.14 -6.26
C LEU A 132 17.58 13.16 -7.80
N SER A 133 18.44 12.39 -8.49
CA SER A 133 18.42 12.23 -9.95
C SER A 133 17.15 11.58 -10.51
N LYS A 134 16.29 11.01 -9.65
CA LYS A 134 14.99 10.45 -10.02
C LYS A 134 13.82 11.40 -9.73
N LEU A 135 14.10 12.60 -9.27
CA LEU A 135 13.13 13.63 -8.94
C LEU A 135 13.30 14.84 -9.87
N THR A 136 12.19 15.51 -10.15
CA THR A 136 12.14 16.80 -10.82
C THR A 136 11.68 17.83 -9.79
N ALA A 137 12.33 18.99 -9.74
CA ALA A 137 11.94 20.08 -8.86
C ALA A 137 10.58 20.68 -9.27
N GLY A 138 9.84 21.19 -8.30
CA GLY A 138 8.51 21.77 -8.50
C GLY A 138 7.37 20.85 -8.09
N LYS A 139 6.19 21.45 -7.91
CA LYS A 139 4.94 20.72 -7.66
C LYS A 139 4.59 19.90 -8.90
N PHE A 140 4.07 18.70 -8.71
CA PHE A 140 3.50 17.95 -9.82
C PHE A 140 2.28 18.70 -10.35
N MET A 141 2.32 19.12 -11.61
CA MET A 141 1.16 19.58 -12.37
C MET A 141 0.80 18.47 -13.36
N ALA A 142 -0.45 18.04 -13.36
CA ALA A 142 -0.92 17.21 -14.45
C ALA A 142 -0.97 18.10 -15.70
N ALA A 143 -0.39 17.66 -16.81
CA ALA A 143 -0.61 18.33 -18.09
C ALA A 143 -2.11 18.28 -18.38
N ASP A 144 -2.73 19.43 -18.65
CA ASP A 144 -4.09 19.51 -19.15
C ASP A 144 -4.20 18.60 -20.37
N GLY A 145 -5.01 17.54 -20.24
CA GLY A 145 -5.24 16.54 -21.28
C GLY A 145 -4.72 15.13 -20.99
N LYS A 146 -3.79 14.91 -20.05
CA LYS A 146 -3.32 13.53 -19.74
C LYS A 146 -4.00 12.99 -18.48
N LYS A 147 -5.16 12.34 -18.69
CA LYS A 147 -5.81 11.46 -17.69
C LYS A 147 -4.73 10.62 -17.01
N VAL A 148 -4.56 10.83 -15.72
CA VAL A 148 -3.75 9.99 -14.83
C VAL A 148 -4.30 8.56 -14.92
N VAL A 149 -3.69 7.74 -15.79
CA VAL A 149 -3.99 6.31 -15.88
C VAL A 149 -3.43 5.68 -14.62
N LYS A 150 -4.26 5.61 -13.59
CA LYS A 150 -4.02 4.79 -12.41
C LYS A 150 -3.89 3.34 -12.86
N LYS A 151 -2.86 2.66 -12.36
CA LYS A 151 -2.63 1.22 -12.49
C LYS A 151 -3.94 0.45 -12.28
N ALA A 152 -4.20 -0.62 -13.04
CA ALA A 152 -5.49 -1.33 -13.09
C ALA A 152 -6.14 -1.73 -11.74
N ALA A 153 -5.39 -1.78 -10.64
CA ALA A 153 -5.91 -2.00 -9.28
C ALA A 153 -6.46 -0.73 -8.58
N ASP A 154 -6.13 0.46 -9.08
CA ASP A 154 -6.58 1.79 -8.63
C ASP A 154 -7.57 2.39 -9.64
N LYS A 155 -8.32 1.55 -10.35
CA LYS A 155 -9.55 1.98 -11.00
C LYS A 155 -10.49 2.41 -9.87
N ILE A 156 -10.42 3.69 -9.49
CA ILE A 156 -11.54 4.37 -8.89
C ILE A 156 -12.65 4.24 -9.93
N THR A 157 -13.44 3.18 -9.81
CA THR A 157 -14.65 2.98 -10.58
C THR A 157 -15.66 3.99 -10.06
N SER A 158 -15.43 5.25 -10.38
CA SER A 158 -16.41 6.31 -10.23
C SER A 158 -17.40 6.16 -11.36
N LYS A 159 -18.64 5.80 -11.04
CA LYS A 159 -19.74 5.79 -12.01
C LYS A 159 -20.81 6.76 -11.52
N THR A 160 -21.32 7.55 -12.46
CA THR A 160 -22.46 8.44 -12.22
C THR A 160 -23.73 7.71 -12.61
N TYR A 161 -24.71 7.75 -11.72
CA TYR A 161 -26.00 7.13 -11.90
C TYR A 161 -27.11 8.15 -11.73
N THR A 162 -28.24 7.92 -12.40
CA THR A 162 -29.47 8.63 -12.09
C THR A 162 -29.92 8.22 -10.69
N LEU A 163 -30.13 9.20 -9.83
CA LEU A 163 -30.70 8.99 -8.52
C LEU A 163 -32.22 8.87 -8.67
N VAL A 164 -32.77 7.78 -8.14
CA VAL A 164 -34.23 7.57 -8.13
C VAL A 164 -34.81 8.13 -6.83
N ASN A 165 -34.17 7.86 -5.70
CA ASN A 165 -34.58 8.34 -4.39
C ASN A 165 -33.39 8.31 -3.42
N ALA A 166 -33.31 9.25 -2.49
CA ALA A 166 -32.44 9.17 -1.32
C ALA A 166 -33.19 9.65 -0.08
N LYS A 167 -33.15 8.86 1.01
CA LYS A 167 -33.82 9.19 2.27
C LYS A 167 -32.98 8.79 3.49
N LYS A 168 -33.22 9.46 4.60
CA LYS A 168 -32.79 8.98 5.92
C LYS A 168 -33.69 7.81 6.33
N ILE A 169 -33.14 6.85 7.06
CA ILE A 169 -33.90 5.70 7.59
C ILE A 169 -33.68 5.61 9.09
N LYS A 170 -34.61 4.94 9.81
CA LYS A 170 -34.36 4.55 11.20
C LYS A 170 -33.07 3.73 11.26
N LYS A 171 -32.30 3.89 12.35
CA LYS A 171 -31.06 3.13 12.55
C LYS A 171 -31.38 1.64 12.50
N ALA A 172 -30.77 0.95 11.55
CA ALA A 172 -30.95 -0.48 11.37
C ALA A 172 -29.58 -1.16 11.32
N VAL A 173 -29.56 -2.39 11.82
CA VAL A 173 -28.33 -3.15 12.01
C VAL A 173 -28.19 -4.19 10.90
N TYR A 174 -26.97 -4.33 10.38
CA TYR A 174 -26.65 -5.22 9.28
C TYR A 174 -25.31 -5.91 9.51
N HIS A 175 -25.15 -7.07 8.88
CA HIS A 175 -23.88 -7.76 8.73
C HIS A 175 -23.77 -8.29 7.30
N PHE A 176 -22.67 -8.98 6.99
CA PHE A 176 -22.55 -9.76 5.76
C PHE A 176 -21.89 -11.09 6.08
N LYS A 177 -22.15 -12.11 5.26
CA LYS A 177 -21.47 -13.40 5.27
C LYS A 177 -20.81 -13.62 3.90
N GLY A 178 -19.64 -14.24 3.88
CA GLY A 178 -18.87 -14.47 2.66
C GLY A 178 -18.12 -13.22 2.17
N THR A 179 -18.15 -12.96 0.86
CA THR A 179 -17.31 -11.95 0.21
C THR A 179 -17.53 -10.54 0.73
N GLN A 180 -16.45 -9.86 1.14
CA GLN A 180 -16.48 -8.49 1.65
C GLN A 180 -17.16 -7.51 0.67
N PRO A 181 -18.26 -6.86 1.07
CA PRO A 181 -18.96 -5.90 0.22
C PRO A 181 -18.11 -4.67 -0.11
N ALA A 182 -18.18 -4.19 -1.34
CA ALA A 182 -17.53 -2.94 -1.73
C ALA A 182 -18.19 -1.73 -1.06
N VAL A 183 -17.36 -0.80 -0.58
CA VAL A 183 -17.77 0.48 0.05
C VAL A 183 -17.49 1.62 -0.92
N PHE A 184 -18.46 2.52 -1.06
CA PHE A 184 -18.43 3.66 -1.96
C PHE A 184 -18.60 5.00 -1.23
N THR A 185 -17.97 6.05 -1.72
CA THR A 185 -18.34 7.44 -1.41
C THR A 185 -19.33 7.95 -2.45
N GLY A 186 -20.38 8.63 -2.02
CA GLY A 186 -21.39 9.21 -2.92
C GLY A 186 -21.28 10.73 -2.95
N LYS A 187 -21.13 11.30 -4.16
CA LYS A 187 -21.27 12.74 -4.42
C LYS A 187 -22.59 12.98 -5.14
N PHE A 188 -23.51 13.69 -4.51
CA PHE A 188 -24.79 14.06 -5.10
C PHE A 188 -24.61 15.32 -5.95
N ALA A 189 -25.25 15.37 -7.12
CA ALA A 189 -25.40 16.59 -7.87
C ALA A 189 -26.29 17.59 -7.10
N ALA A 190 -26.15 18.88 -7.39
CA ALA A 190 -26.86 19.93 -6.67
C ALA A 190 -28.38 19.80 -6.81
N ASP A 191 -28.83 19.49 -8.03
CA ASP A 191 -30.21 19.19 -8.42
C ASP A 191 -30.73 17.83 -7.88
N ARG A 192 -29.89 17.04 -7.22
CA ARG A 192 -30.18 15.69 -6.72
C ARG A 192 -30.64 14.69 -7.80
N ALA A 193 -30.55 14.99 -9.08
CA ALA A 193 -30.95 14.06 -10.15
C ALA A 193 -29.91 12.94 -10.37
N LYS A 194 -28.65 13.18 -9.97
CA LYS A 194 -27.53 12.26 -10.19
C LYS A 194 -26.70 12.05 -8.94
N VAL A 195 -26.09 10.86 -8.83
CA VAL A 195 -25.11 10.54 -7.81
C VAL A 195 -23.89 9.85 -8.43
N THR A 196 -22.70 10.33 -8.08
CA THR A 196 -21.43 9.69 -8.46
C THR A 196 -20.95 8.82 -7.31
N LEU A 197 -20.95 7.50 -7.52
CA LEU A 197 -20.41 6.52 -6.58
C LEU A 197 -18.97 6.18 -6.94
N THR A 198 -18.07 6.35 -5.98
CA THR A 198 -16.62 6.14 -6.12
C THR A 198 -16.20 5.06 -5.14
N LYS A 199 -15.64 3.94 -5.63
CA LYS A 199 -15.18 2.85 -4.74
C LYS A 199 -14.08 3.36 -3.80
N LYS A 200 -14.32 3.24 -2.50
CA LYS A 200 -13.42 3.63 -1.40
C LYS A 200 -12.66 2.44 -0.83
N GLY A 201 -13.27 1.25 -0.86
CA GLY A 201 -12.69 0.04 -0.28
C GLY A 201 -13.72 -1.07 -0.17
N VAL A 202 -13.62 -1.84 0.91
CA VAL A 202 -14.50 -2.96 1.26
C VAL A 202 -14.89 -2.86 2.74
N LEU A 203 -16.02 -3.45 3.13
CA LEU A 203 -16.43 -3.49 4.54
C LEU A 203 -15.52 -4.45 5.31
N PRO A 204 -15.11 -4.09 6.54
CA PRO A 204 -14.31 -4.99 7.38
C PRO A 204 -15.09 -6.23 7.80
N GLU A 205 -14.42 -7.36 7.95
CA GLU A 205 -15.03 -8.62 8.41
C GLU A 205 -15.46 -8.60 9.88
N SER A 206 -16.31 -9.59 10.23
CA SER A 206 -16.69 -9.95 11.60
C SER A 206 -17.20 -8.79 12.45
N LYS A 207 -18.02 -7.92 11.84
CA LYS A 207 -18.58 -6.74 12.50
C LYS A 207 -20.06 -6.57 12.19
N THR A 208 -20.73 -6.05 13.20
CA THR A 208 -22.09 -5.53 13.09
C THR A 208 -22.02 -4.06 12.65
N PHE A 209 -22.82 -3.68 11.66
CA PHE A 209 -22.84 -2.36 11.06
C PHE A 209 -24.18 -1.66 11.24
N THR A 210 -24.15 -0.34 11.44
CA THR A 210 -25.38 0.47 11.51
C THR A 210 -25.57 1.28 10.23
N ALA A 211 -26.70 1.06 9.56
CA ALA A 211 -27.16 1.86 8.45
C ALA A 211 -28.09 2.99 8.93
N THR A 212 -27.91 4.19 8.35
CA THR A 212 -28.70 5.39 8.74
C THR A 212 -29.36 6.08 7.55
N LYS A 213 -28.95 5.77 6.33
CA LYS A 213 -29.51 6.35 5.10
C LYS A 213 -29.64 5.27 4.04
N GLN A 214 -30.58 5.47 3.13
CA GLN A 214 -30.79 4.63 1.96
C GLN A 214 -30.86 5.49 0.70
N MET A 215 -30.33 4.98 -0.40
CA MET A 215 -30.61 5.51 -1.73
C MET A 215 -30.99 4.40 -2.70
N THR A 216 -31.71 4.77 -3.75
CA THR A 216 -31.98 3.93 -4.91
C THR A 216 -31.42 4.64 -6.14
N ILE A 217 -30.62 3.92 -6.91
CA ILE A 217 -30.06 4.41 -8.18
C ILE A 217 -30.59 3.58 -9.34
N LYS A 218 -30.66 4.18 -10.52
CA LYS A 218 -30.92 3.46 -11.77
C LYS A 218 -29.58 2.97 -12.33
N GLN A 219 -29.38 1.66 -12.27
CA GLN A 219 -28.21 0.99 -12.83
C GLN A 219 -28.68 0.15 -14.03
N ASN A 220 -28.36 0.61 -15.23
CA ASN A 220 -28.93 0.10 -16.48
C ASN A 220 -30.46 0.22 -16.43
N LYS A 221 -31.19 -0.87 -16.69
CA LYS A 221 -32.66 -0.94 -16.63
C LYS A 221 -33.20 -1.30 -15.22
N LYS A 222 -32.34 -1.49 -14.20
CA LYS A 222 -32.75 -1.94 -12.87
C LYS A 222 -32.54 -0.89 -11.79
N ASN A 223 -33.42 -0.87 -10.80
CA ASN A 223 -33.29 -0.07 -9.59
C ASN A 223 -32.45 -0.83 -8.55
N VAL A 224 -31.36 -0.21 -8.10
CA VAL A 224 -30.44 -0.81 -7.13
C VAL A 224 -30.41 0.02 -5.86
N LYS A 225 -30.68 -0.62 -4.72
CA LYS A 225 -30.65 0.01 -3.40
C LYS A 225 -29.26 -0.02 -2.79
N TYR A 226 -28.88 1.07 -2.16
CA TYR A 226 -27.65 1.23 -1.37
C TYR A 226 -27.99 1.72 0.03
N LEU A 227 -27.27 1.22 1.02
CA LEU A 227 -27.34 1.63 2.42
C LEU A 227 -26.07 2.38 2.81
N TYR A 228 -26.21 3.48 3.53
CA TYR A 228 -25.08 4.21 4.10
C TYR A 228 -24.73 3.62 5.47
N ILE A 229 -23.60 2.91 5.52
CA ILE A 229 -23.02 2.38 6.74
C ILE A 229 -22.23 3.48 7.45
N SER A 230 -22.60 3.74 8.70
CA SER A 230 -22.01 4.81 9.53
C SER A 230 -20.50 4.71 9.58
N LYS A 231 -19.81 5.83 9.39
CA LYS A 231 -18.33 5.95 9.36
C LYS A 231 -17.63 5.19 8.20
N GLN A 232 -18.35 4.38 7.42
CA GLN A 232 -17.77 3.59 6.31
C GLN A 232 -18.08 4.21 4.95
N GLY A 233 -19.36 4.25 4.55
CA GLY A 233 -19.80 4.70 3.24
C GLY A 233 -21.04 3.95 2.73
N TRP A 234 -21.33 4.10 1.44
CA TRP A 234 -22.44 3.45 0.75
C TRP A 234 -22.08 2.02 0.34
N VAL A 235 -22.99 1.07 0.59
CA VAL A 235 -22.82 -0.36 0.28
C VAL A 235 -24.11 -0.85 -0.37
N LYS A 236 -24.00 -1.77 -1.35
CA LYS A 236 -25.17 -2.34 -2.03
C LYS A 236 -26.02 -3.10 -1.00
N ALA A 237 -27.31 -2.81 -0.94
CA ALA A 237 -28.18 -3.40 0.09
C ALA A 237 -28.27 -4.92 -0.04
N SER A 238 -28.24 -5.45 -1.27
CA SER A 238 -28.36 -6.89 -1.55
C SER A 238 -27.16 -7.73 -1.09
N THR A 239 -26.06 -7.11 -0.66
CA THR A 239 -24.87 -7.80 -0.13
C THR A 239 -24.81 -7.76 1.39
N LEU A 240 -25.87 -7.25 2.03
CA LEU A 240 -25.99 -7.12 3.48
C LEU A 240 -27.18 -7.92 3.97
N THR A 241 -27.03 -8.56 5.11
CA THR A 241 -28.07 -9.27 5.84
C THR A 241 -28.49 -8.40 7.02
N ALA A 242 -29.80 -8.22 7.22
CA ALA A 242 -30.31 -7.49 8.37
C ALA A 242 -30.06 -8.29 9.66
N GLY A 243 -29.82 -7.58 10.77
CA GLY A 243 -29.53 -8.17 12.07
C GLY A 243 -28.06 -8.09 12.47
N LYS A 244 -27.80 -8.40 13.75
CA LYS A 244 -26.44 -8.44 14.32
C LYS A 244 -25.67 -9.63 13.74
N PHE A 245 -24.35 -9.47 13.61
CA PHE A 245 -23.47 -10.58 13.31
C PHE A 245 -23.46 -11.54 14.52
N MET A 246 -23.68 -12.83 14.26
CA MET A 246 -23.50 -13.92 15.22
C MET A 246 -22.39 -14.81 14.66
N ALA A 247 -21.33 -15.05 15.43
CA ALA A 247 -20.36 -16.08 15.11
C ALA A 247 -21.07 -17.44 15.28
N ALA A 248 -20.77 -18.41 14.41
CA ALA A 248 -21.13 -19.79 14.70
C ALA A 248 -20.20 -20.27 15.81
N ASP A 249 -20.77 -20.86 16.87
CA ASP A 249 -20.04 -21.66 17.86
C ASP A 249 -19.41 -22.89 17.19
#